data_AF-A0AAV9F1G0-F1
#
_entry.id   AF-A0AAV9F1G0-F1
#
_cell.length_a   1.000
_cell.length_b   1.000
_cell.length_c   1.000
_cell.angle_alpha   90.00
_cell.angle_beta   90.00
_cell.angle_gamma   90.00
#
_symmetry.space_group_name_H-M   'P 1'
#
loop_
_entity.id
_entity.type
_entity.pdbx_description
1 polymer ?
#
loop_
_entity_poly.entity_id
_entity_poly.type
_entity_poly.pdbx_seq_one_letter_code
_entity_poly.pdbx_strand_id
1 'polypeptide(L)'
;MCAAKSVGFLVYSGGEIVSSGKDEVSSLEEAEDVEELDSNLETICDEEAIDALKGIREKVELATKFGISYEGGVRDVRGDPAYVRAACEASLKRLDVDYINLYYQHRVDTRVPIEVTMGELKKLVEEGKIKYVGLSEASASTIRRAHAVHPITAVQLEWSLWTRDAEKDIIPTCRVNEAASIMLRYLFSQDIMMAFAKIPARKPGENATIYERVNTMATRKECTASQLALAWVHHQGNDVCPIPGTTKIENLHKNIAALSVTLTPEEMAELESYASEDSITGDRYGHTKWTSKESETPDLSSWRGV
;
A
#
# COMPACT_ATOMS: atom_id res chain seq x y z
N MET A 1 12.03 19.64 4.13
CA MET A 1 12.63 19.36 2.80
C MET A 1 13.28 17.97 2.90
N CYS A 2 12.47 16.92 2.81
CA CYS A 2 12.97 15.54 2.85
C CYS A 2 13.31 15.15 1.41
N ALA A 3 14.57 14.85 1.11
CA ALA A 3 14.98 14.44 -0.22
C ALA A 3 14.40 13.06 -0.49
N ALA A 4 13.37 12.99 -1.35
CA ALA A 4 12.72 11.77 -1.80
C ALA A 4 13.60 10.99 -2.80
N LYS A 5 14.81 10.65 -2.37
CA LYS A 5 15.66 9.65 -3.00
C LYS A 5 16.10 8.71 -1.90
N SER A 6 15.50 7.52 -1.91
CA SER A 6 15.86 6.35 -1.10
C SER A 6 15.88 6.55 0.42
N VAL A 7 14.71 6.54 1.05
CA VAL A 7 14.57 6.04 2.42
C VAL A 7 13.85 4.70 2.32
N GLY A 8 14.56 3.60 2.57
CA GLY A 8 13.97 2.27 2.54
C GLY A 8 12.96 2.13 3.68
N PHE A 9 11.68 2.01 3.34
CA PHE A 9 10.65 1.63 4.29
C PHE A 9 10.61 0.11 4.39
N LEU A 10 10.76 -0.43 5.60
CA LEU A 10 10.29 -1.77 5.90
C LEU A 10 8.80 -1.65 6.23
N VAL A 11 7.93 -1.83 5.24
CA VAL A 11 6.48 -1.84 5.48
C VAL A 11 6.06 -3.24 5.93
N TYR A 12 6.12 -3.47 7.25
CA TYR A 12 5.60 -4.64 7.92
C TYR A 12 4.07 -4.59 8.04
N SER A 13 3.33 -5.08 7.05
CA SER A 13 1.89 -5.26 7.19
C SER A 13 1.58 -6.73 7.39
N GLY A 14 1.81 -7.22 8.61
CA GLY A 14 1.57 -8.60 8.96
C GLY A 14 2.12 -9.56 7.93
N GLY A 15 3.43 -9.58 7.65
CA GLY A 15 3.98 -10.73 6.95
C GLY A 15 4.80 -10.56 5.67
N GLU A 16 5.39 -9.39 5.37
CA GLU A 16 6.51 -9.34 4.42
C GLU A 16 7.61 -8.35 4.85
N ILE A 17 8.87 -8.77 4.71
CA ILE A 17 10.09 -7.96 4.85
C ILE A 17 10.37 -7.34 3.48
N VAL A 18 10.27 -6.01 3.36
CA VAL A 18 10.85 -5.28 2.23
C VAL A 18 12.28 -4.87 2.62
N SER A 19 13.24 -5.79 2.56
CA SER A 19 14.64 -5.44 2.86
C SER A 19 15.68 -6.12 1.95
N SER A 20 16.77 -5.40 1.74
CA SER A 20 17.94 -5.81 0.96
C SER A 20 18.85 -6.76 1.70
N GLY A 21 18.86 -8.03 1.28
CA GLY A 21 19.85 -9.07 1.60
C GLY A 21 19.71 -9.63 3.03
N LYS A 22 19.74 -10.93 3.27
CA LYS A 22 20.41 -12.04 2.57
C LYS A 22 19.60 -13.33 2.69
N ASP A 23 19.63 -14.08 1.59
CA ASP A 23 19.55 -15.53 1.43
C ASP A 23 18.34 -16.34 1.98
N GLU A 24 17.66 -16.96 1.00
CA GLU A 24 16.84 -18.19 0.99
C GLU A 24 15.67 -18.35 1.97
N VAL A 25 14.42 -18.43 1.44
CA VAL A 25 13.45 -19.53 1.70
C VAL A 25 12.51 -19.71 0.49
N SER A 26 12.06 -20.96 0.33
CA SER A 26 11.51 -21.71 -0.78
C SER A 26 10.10 -21.36 -1.32
N SER A 27 9.90 -21.81 -2.57
CA SER A 27 8.72 -21.80 -3.44
C SER A 27 7.35 -22.15 -2.84
N LEU A 28 6.30 -21.52 -3.39
CA LEU A 28 4.95 -22.09 -3.48
C LEU A 28 4.40 -21.92 -4.91
N GLU A 29 4.09 -23.06 -5.54
CA GLU A 29 3.17 -23.19 -6.66
C GLU A 29 1.73 -23.26 -6.12
N GLU A 30 0.78 -22.75 -6.91
CA GLU A 30 -0.68 -22.84 -6.76
C GLU A 30 -1.35 -21.85 -5.76
N ALA A 31 -1.90 -20.76 -6.30
CA ALA A 31 -3.00 -19.99 -5.71
C ALA A 31 -3.94 -19.55 -6.85
N GLU A 32 -5.22 -19.95 -6.79
CA GLU A 32 -6.21 -19.78 -7.87
C GLU A 32 -7.04 -18.48 -7.76
N ASP A 33 -6.95 -17.71 -6.66
CA ASP A 33 -7.73 -16.48 -6.48
C ASP A 33 -6.92 -15.30 -5.90
N VAL A 34 -7.16 -14.09 -6.42
CA VAL A 34 -6.50 -12.82 -5.99
C VAL A 34 -6.84 -12.47 -4.54
N GLU A 35 -7.98 -12.96 -4.04
CA GLU A 35 -8.42 -12.81 -2.64
C GLU A 35 -7.56 -13.65 -1.67
N GLU A 36 -7.11 -14.83 -2.13
CA GLU A 36 -6.21 -15.71 -1.39
C GLU A 36 -4.79 -15.12 -1.31
N LEU A 37 -4.37 -14.33 -2.30
CA LEU A 37 -3.08 -13.61 -2.25
C LEU A 37 -3.10 -12.48 -1.20
N ASP A 38 -4.21 -11.79 -0.98
CA ASP A 38 -4.34 -10.72 0.05
C ASP A 38 -4.30 -11.29 1.48
N SER A 39 -4.80 -12.53 1.69
CA SER A 39 -4.71 -13.25 2.98
C SER A 39 -3.43 -14.08 3.15
N ASN A 40 -2.85 -14.60 2.06
CA ASN A 40 -1.64 -15.45 2.11
C ASN A 40 -0.34 -14.63 2.12
N LEU A 41 -0.39 -13.33 1.80
CA LEU A 41 0.68 -12.37 2.08
C LEU A 41 0.75 -12.01 3.58
N GLU A 42 -0.17 -12.52 4.42
CA GLU A 42 -0.30 -12.15 5.84
C GLU A 42 0.59 -12.96 6.83
N THR A 43 1.60 -13.71 6.36
CA THR A 43 2.40 -14.55 7.28
C THR A 43 3.90 -14.64 6.93
N ILE A 44 4.69 -13.70 7.45
CA ILE A 44 6.07 -13.99 7.88
C ILE A 44 5.96 -14.34 9.36
N CYS A 45 6.69 -15.38 9.77
CA CYS A 45 6.83 -15.73 11.17
C CYS A 45 7.41 -14.52 11.93
N ASP A 46 6.75 -14.05 12.99
CA ASP A 46 7.22 -12.89 13.79
C ASP A 46 8.72 -12.98 14.15
N GLU A 47 9.25 -14.20 14.29
CA GLU A 47 10.67 -14.49 14.55
C GLU A 47 11.62 -13.96 13.46
N GLU A 48 11.29 -14.10 12.18
CA GLU A 48 12.14 -13.64 11.07
C GLU A 48 12.18 -12.10 10.99
N ALA A 49 11.06 -11.44 11.28
CA ALA A 49 10.98 -9.98 11.31
C ALA A 49 11.79 -9.39 12.48
N ILE A 50 11.71 -10.03 13.66
CA ILE A 50 12.55 -9.67 14.81
C ILE A 50 14.02 -9.82 14.45
N ASP A 51 14.42 -10.96 13.89
CA ASP A 51 15.81 -11.23 13.53
C ASP A 51 16.34 -10.26 12.49
N ALA A 52 15.54 -9.90 11.49
CA ALA A 52 15.91 -8.92 10.48
C ALA A 52 16.14 -7.51 11.05
N LEU A 53 15.47 -7.13 12.14
CA LEU A 53 15.62 -5.81 12.77
C LEU A 53 16.81 -5.72 13.73
N LYS A 54 17.33 -6.85 14.22
CA LYS A 54 18.42 -6.89 15.20
C LYS A 54 19.67 -6.18 14.68
N GLY A 55 20.15 -5.21 15.45
CA GLY A 55 21.34 -4.42 15.13
C GLY A 55 21.16 -3.33 14.05
N ILE A 56 19.99 -3.25 13.40
CA ILE A 56 19.70 -2.23 12.38
C ILE A 56 18.43 -1.41 12.65
N ARG A 57 17.68 -1.68 13.73
CA ARG A 57 16.41 -1.01 14.05
C ARG A 57 16.41 0.50 13.86
N GLU A 58 17.43 1.20 14.37
CA GLU A 58 17.57 2.66 14.28
C GLU A 58 17.86 3.18 12.86
N LYS A 59 18.25 2.30 11.93
CA LYS A 59 18.51 2.62 10.53
C LYS A 59 17.33 2.30 9.62
N VAL A 60 16.23 1.77 10.17
CA VAL A 60 15.07 1.31 9.42
C VAL A 60 13.84 2.12 9.83
N GLU A 61 13.09 2.59 8.83
CA GLU A 61 11.75 3.11 9.03
C GLU A 61 10.76 1.93 9.02
N LEU A 62 10.34 1.50 10.22
CA LEU A 62 9.41 0.40 10.41
C LEU A 62 7.97 0.91 10.31
N ALA A 63 7.21 0.39 9.34
CA ALA A 63 5.80 0.71 9.21
C ALA A 63 4.92 -0.52 9.44
N THR A 64 3.81 -0.40 10.17
CA THR A 64 2.84 -1.50 10.32
C THR A 64 1.41 -1.02 10.43
N LYS A 65 0.44 -1.94 10.51
CA LYS A 65 -0.98 -1.61 10.39
C LYS A 65 -1.85 -2.31 11.43
N PHE A 66 -3.01 -1.72 11.69
CA PHE A 66 -4.11 -2.33 12.45
C PHE A 66 -5.43 -2.16 11.72
N GLY A 67 -6.49 -2.76 12.24
CA GLY A 67 -7.86 -2.46 11.83
C GLY A 67 -8.58 -3.66 11.26
N ILE A 68 -7.88 -4.58 10.60
CA ILE A 68 -8.45 -5.90 10.31
C ILE A 68 -8.41 -6.73 11.60
N SER A 69 -9.51 -7.40 11.90
CA SER A 69 -9.66 -8.34 13.00
C SER A 69 -10.24 -9.64 12.47
N TYR A 70 -9.85 -10.75 13.08
CA TYR A 70 -10.41 -12.06 12.78
C TYR A 70 -10.88 -12.69 14.09
N GLU A 71 -12.19 -12.81 14.26
CA GLU A 71 -12.80 -13.43 15.43
C GLU A 71 -13.72 -14.57 14.98
N GLY A 72 -13.45 -15.79 15.46
CA GLY A 72 -14.29 -16.96 15.15
C GLY A 72 -14.35 -17.33 13.65
N GLY A 73 -13.31 -17.01 12.88
CA GLY A 73 -13.28 -17.21 11.42
C GLY A 73 -13.98 -16.12 10.61
N VAL A 74 -14.43 -15.05 11.26
CA VAL A 74 -15.07 -13.90 10.60
C VAL A 74 -14.10 -12.72 10.60
N ARG A 75 -13.84 -12.18 9.40
CA ARG A 75 -13.07 -10.95 9.20
C ARG A 75 -13.97 -9.73 9.48
N ASP A 76 -13.51 -8.82 10.33
CA ASP A 76 -14.17 -7.54 10.63
C ASP A 76 -13.15 -6.37 10.62
N VAL A 77 -13.64 -5.14 10.52
CA VAL A 77 -12.83 -3.91 10.52
C VAL A 77 -13.11 -3.06 11.76
N ARG A 78 -12.10 -2.88 12.63
CA ARG A 78 -12.21 -2.24 13.95
C ARG A 78 -11.35 -0.98 14.03
N GLY A 79 -12.01 0.16 14.29
CA GLY A 79 -11.38 1.48 14.46
C GLY A 79 -11.59 2.09 15.85
N ASP A 80 -12.24 1.39 16.77
CA ASP A 80 -12.49 1.91 18.11
C ASP A 80 -11.19 2.06 18.92
N PRO A 81 -11.11 3.06 19.84
CA PRO A 81 -9.89 3.35 20.59
C PRO A 81 -9.31 2.17 21.37
N ALA A 82 -10.17 1.32 21.95
CA ALA A 82 -9.73 0.17 22.71
C ALA A 82 -8.98 -0.83 21.81
N TYR A 83 -9.53 -1.12 20.63
CA TYR A 83 -8.88 -1.98 19.64
C TYR A 83 -7.60 -1.34 19.08
N VAL A 84 -7.61 -0.05 18.72
CA VAL A 84 -6.43 0.67 18.21
C VAL A 84 -5.24 0.50 19.14
N ARG A 85 -5.45 0.74 20.45
CA ARG A 85 -4.41 0.59 21.47
C ARG A 85 -3.97 -0.86 21.62
N ALA A 86 -4.91 -1.79 21.79
CA ALA A 86 -4.59 -3.21 21.98
C ALA A 86 -3.77 -3.76 20.80
N ALA A 87 -4.13 -3.40 19.56
CA ALA A 87 -3.39 -3.77 18.37
C ALA A 87 -1.98 -3.17 18.31
N CYS A 88 -1.81 -1.92 18.78
CA CYS A 88 -0.50 -1.27 18.81
C CYS A 88 0.43 -1.96 19.82
N GLU A 89 -0.03 -2.17 21.05
CA GLU A 89 0.72 -2.89 22.08
C GLU A 89 1.10 -4.31 21.63
N ALA A 90 0.16 -5.00 20.98
CA ALA A 90 0.41 -6.33 20.46
C ALA A 90 1.46 -6.31 19.32
N SER A 91 1.45 -5.29 18.47
CA SER A 91 2.43 -5.13 17.38
C SER A 91 3.82 -4.83 17.94
N LEU A 92 3.95 -3.91 18.90
CA LEU A 92 5.22 -3.60 19.57
C LEU A 92 5.81 -4.85 20.23
N LYS A 93 4.97 -5.63 20.93
CA LYS A 93 5.38 -6.89 21.57
C LYS A 93 5.82 -7.94 20.56
N ARG A 94 5.06 -8.15 19.48
CA ARG A 94 5.40 -9.15 18.44
C ARG A 94 6.69 -8.79 17.71
N LEU A 95 6.94 -7.52 17.48
CA LEU A 95 8.12 -7.04 16.76
C LEU A 95 9.35 -6.85 17.67
N ASP A 96 9.17 -6.97 18.99
CA ASP A 96 10.20 -6.71 20.00
C ASP A 96 10.87 -5.33 19.82
N VAL A 97 10.02 -4.28 19.69
CA VAL A 97 10.47 -2.89 19.52
C VAL A 97 9.75 -1.94 20.48
N ASP A 98 10.45 -0.87 20.88
CA ASP A 98 9.88 0.16 21.74
C ASP A 98 8.95 1.13 21.01
N TYR A 99 9.13 1.28 19.69
CA TYR A 99 8.33 2.18 18.86
C TYR A 99 8.19 1.69 17.42
N ILE A 100 7.13 2.15 16.74
CA ILE A 100 6.89 1.99 15.30
C ILE A 100 7.08 3.34 14.61
N ASN A 101 7.73 3.41 13.45
CA ASN A 101 7.90 4.69 12.76
C ASN A 101 6.55 5.14 12.16
N LEU A 102 5.87 4.28 11.39
CA LEU A 102 4.63 4.64 10.71
C LEU A 102 3.53 3.61 10.93
N TYR A 103 2.44 4.01 11.58
CA TYR A 103 1.35 3.11 11.93
C TYR A 103 0.06 3.45 11.18
N TYR A 104 -0.45 2.50 10.40
CA TYR A 104 -1.59 2.68 9.53
C TYR A 104 -2.88 2.12 10.14
N GLN A 105 -3.99 2.83 9.93
CA GLN A 105 -5.29 2.14 9.86
C GLN A 105 -5.38 1.43 8.49
N HIS A 106 -5.43 0.10 8.50
CA HIS A 106 -5.38 -0.76 7.31
C HIS A 106 -6.65 -0.66 6.47
N ARG A 107 -7.81 -0.69 7.12
CA ARG A 107 -9.12 -0.43 6.50
C ARG A 107 -9.90 0.48 7.45
N VAL A 108 -10.68 1.40 6.88
CA VAL A 108 -11.47 2.35 7.64
C VAL A 108 -12.69 1.64 8.24
N ASP A 109 -12.89 1.77 9.56
CA ASP A 109 -14.10 1.32 10.22
C ASP A 109 -15.23 2.33 9.98
N THR A 110 -16.19 1.97 9.13
CA THR A 110 -17.30 2.84 8.72
C THR A 110 -18.37 3.02 9.79
N ARG A 111 -18.20 2.41 10.98
CA ARG A 111 -19.11 2.54 12.13
C ARG A 111 -18.63 3.60 13.13
N VAL A 112 -17.36 3.96 13.07
CA VAL A 112 -16.70 4.88 14.02
C VAL A 112 -16.26 6.14 13.28
N PRO A 113 -16.60 7.36 13.75
CA PRO A 113 -16.09 8.59 13.17
C PRO A 113 -14.57 8.58 13.17
N ILE A 114 -13.96 8.94 12.05
CA ILE A 114 -12.49 8.88 11.91
C ILE A 114 -11.75 9.70 12.97
N GLU A 115 -12.36 10.78 13.47
CA GLU A 115 -11.80 11.62 14.53
C GLU A 115 -11.62 10.86 15.84
N VAL A 116 -12.46 9.86 16.13
CA VAL A 116 -12.37 9.03 17.33
C VAL A 116 -11.16 8.11 17.24
N THR A 117 -11.00 7.42 16.10
CA THR A 117 -9.82 6.58 15.81
C THR A 117 -8.53 7.42 15.87
N MET A 118 -8.54 8.57 15.21
CA MET A 118 -7.39 9.49 15.16
C MET A 118 -7.05 10.09 16.52
N GLY A 119 -8.05 10.28 17.38
CA GLY A 119 -7.83 10.71 18.76
C GLY A 119 -6.97 9.72 19.55
N GLU A 120 -7.15 8.41 19.34
CA GLU A 120 -6.33 7.40 19.99
C GLU A 120 -4.94 7.28 19.36
N LEU A 121 -4.85 7.34 18.02
CA LEU A 121 -3.57 7.36 17.31
C LEU A 121 -2.70 8.55 17.75
N LYS A 122 -3.31 9.72 17.95
CA LYS A 122 -2.61 10.91 18.47
C LYS A 122 -2.01 10.66 19.85
N LYS A 123 -2.72 9.99 20.76
CA LYS A 123 -2.17 9.63 22.09
C LYS A 123 -0.98 8.69 21.96
N LEU A 124 -1.06 7.69 21.08
CA LEU A 124 0.06 6.77 20.82
C LEU A 124 1.30 7.51 20.28
N VAL A 125 1.11 8.57 19.49
CA VAL A 125 2.19 9.47 19.07
C VAL A 125 2.78 10.23 20.27
N GLU A 126 1.93 10.83 21.09
CA GLU A 126 2.34 11.59 22.29
C GLU A 126 3.07 10.70 23.32
N GLU A 127 2.72 9.43 23.41
CA GLU A 127 3.38 8.40 24.24
C GLU A 127 4.69 7.88 23.63
N GLY A 128 5.01 8.23 22.38
CA GLY A 128 6.21 7.78 21.68
C GLY A 128 6.15 6.33 21.18
N LYS A 129 4.99 5.66 21.28
CA LYS A 129 4.78 4.29 20.77
C LYS A 129 4.78 4.22 19.26
N ILE A 130 4.30 5.29 18.61
CA ILE A 130 4.37 5.46 17.16
C ILE A 130 4.93 6.85 16.83
N LYS A 131 5.67 7.02 15.73
CA LYS A 131 6.17 8.35 15.32
C LYS A 131 5.21 9.07 14.36
N TYR A 132 4.59 8.32 13.46
CA TYR A 132 3.79 8.84 12.35
C TYR A 132 2.52 8.02 12.15
N VAL A 133 1.47 8.67 11.65
CA VAL A 133 0.18 8.05 11.36
C VAL A 133 -0.02 7.94 9.85
N GLY A 134 -0.53 6.79 9.41
CA GLY A 134 -0.96 6.57 8.03
C GLY A 134 -2.41 6.09 7.95
N LEU A 135 -3.01 6.23 6.77
CA LEU A 135 -4.29 5.63 6.42
C LEU A 135 -4.11 4.74 5.20
N SER A 136 -4.93 3.70 5.09
CA SER A 136 -4.97 2.84 3.91
C SER A 136 -6.40 2.76 3.41
N GLU A 137 -6.58 2.88 2.09
CA GLU A 137 -7.88 2.75 1.41
C GLU A 137 -8.96 3.67 2.03
N ALA A 138 -8.57 4.92 2.29
CA ALA A 138 -9.44 5.95 2.88
C ALA A 138 -9.93 6.94 1.81
N SER A 139 -11.18 7.39 1.96
CA SER A 139 -11.80 8.36 1.06
C SER A 139 -11.19 9.75 1.25
N ALA A 140 -11.39 10.63 0.26
CA ALA A 140 -10.91 12.00 0.32
C ALA A 140 -11.48 12.79 1.52
N SER A 141 -12.74 12.54 1.88
CA SER A 141 -13.41 13.12 3.05
C SER A 141 -12.78 12.63 4.36
N THR A 142 -12.63 11.30 4.50
CA THR A 142 -12.00 10.66 5.66
C THR A 142 -10.57 11.14 5.86
N ILE A 143 -9.78 11.26 4.78
CA ILE A 143 -8.40 11.79 4.84
C ILE A 143 -8.39 13.22 5.40
N ARG A 144 -9.23 14.12 4.88
CA ARG A 144 -9.30 15.53 5.34
C ARG A 144 -9.67 15.62 6.82
N ARG A 145 -10.69 14.87 7.24
CA ARG A 145 -11.18 14.86 8.63
C ARG A 145 -10.14 14.28 9.58
N ALA A 146 -9.47 13.20 9.19
CA ALA A 146 -8.40 12.61 9.98
C ALA A 146 -7.23 13.59 10.16
N HIS A 147 -6.81 14.23 9.07
CA HIS A 147 -5.69 15.17 9.05
C HIS A 147 -5.92 16.38 9.95
N ALA A 148 -7.18 16.83 10.09
CA ALA A 148 -7.55 17.92 10.99
C ALA A 148 -7.35 17.57 12.48
N VAL A 149 -7.35 16.27 12.85
CA VAL A 149 -7.13 15.81 14.23
C VAL A 149 -5.64 15.63 14.53
N HIS A 150 -4.92 14.97 13.63
CA HIS A 150 -3.47 14.79 13.70
C HIS A 150 -2.90 14.59 12.28
N PRO A 151 -1.69 15.11 11.97
CA PRO A 151 -1.13 14.99 10.63
C PRO A 151 -1.02 13.54 10.13
N ILE A 152 -1.65 13.27 8.98
CA ILE A 152 -1.48 12.02 8.23
C ILE A 152 -0.20 12.12 7.43
N THR A 153 0.78 11.30 7.75
CA THR A 153 2.09 11.23 7.08
C THR A 153 2.03 10.43 5.78
N ALA A 154 1.13 9.45 5.69
CA ALA A 154 1.03 8.62 4.51
C ALA A 154 -0.38 8.12 4.21
N VAL A 155 -0.73 8.06 2.93
CA VAL A 155 -1.91 7.33 2.46
C VAL A 155 -1.46 6.16 1.58
N GLN A 156 -1.83 4.95 1.98
CA GLN A 156 -1.62 3.73 1.22
C GLN A 156 -2.85 3.37 0.39
N LEU A 157 -2.63 3.20 -0.91
CA LEU A 157 -3.65 2.77 -1.84
C LEU A 157 -3.00 2.06 -3.03
N GLU A 158 -3.82 1.39 -3.81
CA GLU A 158 -3.38 0.72 -5.03
C GLU A 158 -3.47 1.68 -6.24
N TRP A 159 -2.32 2.18 -6.71
CA TRP A 159 -2.19 3.06 -7.89
C TRP A 159 -1.12 2.49 -8.84
N SER A 160 -1.49 2.30 -10.11
CA SER A 160 -0.63 1.72 -11.13
C SER A 160 -1.08 2.21 -12.50
N LEU A 161 -0.31 1.87 -13.55
CA LEU A 161 -0.71 2.15 -14.92
C LEU A 161 -2.09 1.59 -15.27
N TRP A 162 -2.52 0.49 -14.61
CA TRP A 162 -3.80 -0.16 -14.89
C TRP A 162 -4.95 0.30 -13.99
N THR A 163 -4.68 1.19 -13.04
CA THR A 163 -5.60 1.49 -11.95
C THR A 163 -5.37 2.90 -11.46
N ARG A 164 -6.13 3.83 -12.05
CA ARG A 164 -5.92 5.27 -11.95
C ARG A 164 -7.10 6.01 -11.31
N ASP A 165 -8.07 5.30 -10.75
CA ASP A 165 -9.29 5.87 -10.15
C ASP A 165 -9.00 6.83 -8.99
N ALA A 166 -7.90 6.60 -8.27
CA ALA A 166 -7.43 7.50 -7.22
C ALA A 166 -7.01 8.90 -7.70
N GLU A 167 -6.68 9.07 -8.99
CA GLU A 167 -6.24 10.36 -9.55
C GLU A 167 -7.34 11.42 -9.53
N LYS A 168 -8.61 10.99 -9.48
CA LYS A 168 -9.77 11.87 -9.48
C LYS A 168 -9.87 12.72 -8.21
N ASP A 169 -9.67 12.10 -7.05
CA ASP A 169 -9.99 12.73 -5.76
C ASP A 169 -8.98 12.42 -4.65
N ILE A 170 -8.46 11.20 -4.55
CA ILE A 170 -7.52 10.80 -3.49
C ILE A 170 -6.14 11.46 -3.68
N ILE A 171 -5.54 11.37 -4.87
CA ILE A 171 -4.21 11.94 -5.16
C ILE A 171 -4.22 13.48 -5.01
N PRO A 172 -5.17 14.23 -5.58
CA PRO A 172 -5.27 15.67 -5.34
C PRO A 172 -5.45 16.01 -3.86
N THR A 173 -6.23 15.21 -3.12
CA THR A 173 -6.45 15.41 -1.69
C THR A 173 -5.17 15.23 -0.87
N CYS A 174 -4.34 14.23 -1.19
CA CYS A 174 -3.06 14.05 -0.52
C CYS A 174 -2.12 15.24 -0.76
N ARG A 175 -2.08 15.76 -2.00
CA ARG A 175 -1.20 16.87 -2.40
C ARG A 175 -1.60 18.22 -1.82
N VAL A 176 -2.91 18.53 -1.77
CA VAL A 176 -3.42 19.83 -1.26
C VAL A 176 -3.20 19.99 0.24
N ASN A 177 -3.23 18.90 1.00
CA ASN A 177 -3.04 18.98 2.46
C ASN A 177 -1.56 19.02 2.89
N GLU A 178 -0.60 19.15 1.95
CA GLU A 178 0.86 19.35 2.14
C GLU A 178 1.62 18.39 3.09
N ALA A 179 0.97 17.39 3.67
CA ALA A 179 1.55 16.62 4.78
C ALA A 179 1.46 15.08 4.67
N ALA A 180 0.92 14.53 3.58
CA ALA A 180 0.91 13.08 3.34
C ALA A 180 1.79 12.70 2.13
N SER A 181 2.83 11.91 2.37
CA SER A 181 3.48 11.13 1.31
C SER A 181 2.48 10.09 0.79
N ILE A 182 2.40 9.90 -0.52
CA ILE A 182 1.55 8.91 -1.14
C ILE A 182 2.34 7.60 -1.17
N MET A 183 2.06 6.70 -0.22
CA MET A 183 2.78 5.44 -0.04
C MET A 183 2.07 4.33 -0.80
N LEU A 184 2.45 4.11 -2.04
CA LEU A 184 1.66 3.25 -2.93
C LEU A 184 1.98 1.78 -2.75
N ARG A 185 0.95 1.00 -2.48
CA ARG A 185 1.05 -0.45 -2.62
C ARG A 185 1.12 -0.77 -4.10
N TYR A 186 2.32 -1.08 -4.57
CA TYR A 186 2.56 -1.56 -5.91
C TYR A 186 2.55 -3.08 -5.87
N LEU A 187 1.37 -3.67 -6.06
CA LEU A 187 1.23 -5.11 -6.30
C LEU A 187 1.57 -5.36 -7.77
N PHE A 188 2.87 -5.50 -8.05
CA PHE A 188 3.34 -5.76 -9.41
C PHE A 188 4.43 -6.81 -9.39
N SER A 189 4.00 -8.06 -9.36
CA SER A 189 4.83 -9.14 -9.85
C SER A 189 4.50 -9.40 -11.32
N GLN A 190 5.47 -9.92 -12.06
CA GLN A 190 5.27 -10.42 -13.42
C GLN A 190 4.13 -11.47 -13.47
N ASP A 191 3.93 -12.19 -12.37
CA ASP A 191 2.86 -13.17 -12.16
C ASP A 191 1.49 -12.51 -11.98
N ILE A 192 1.42 -11.34 -11.33
CA ILE A 192 0.19 -10.56 -11.18
C ILE A 192 -0.26 -9.95 -12.52
N MET A 193 0.66 -9.54 -13.42
CA MET A 193 0.27 -9.15 -14.79
C MET A 193 -0.32 -10.31 -15.59
N MET A 194 0.29 -11.50 -15.49
CA MET A 194 -0.24 -12.71 -16.11
C MET A 194 -1.56 -13.14 -15.47
N ALA A 195 -1.75 -12.90 -14.18
CA ALA A 195 -3.02 -13.09 -13.49
C ALA A 195 -4.06 -12.04 -13.91
N PHE A 196 -3.70 -10.76 -14.06
CA PHE A 196 -4.55 -9.67 -14.57
C PHE A 196 -5.03 -9.93 -15.99
N ALA A 197 -4.21 -10.57 -16.83
CA ALA A 197 -4.60 -11.04 -18.16
C ALA A 197 -5.56 -12.25 -18.11
N LYS A 198 -5.65 -12.93 -16.95
CA LYS A 198 -6.51 -14.09 -16.68
C LYS A 198 -7.71 -13.80 -15.77
N ILE A 199 -7.86 -12.58 -15.22
CA ILE A 199 -9.02 -12.20 -14.39
C ILE A 199 -10.29 -12.30 -15.24
N PRO A 200 -11.24 -13.20 -14.90
CA PRO A 200 -12.45 -13.44 -15.70
C PRO A 200 -13.37 -12.22 -15.84
N ALA A 201 -13.27 -11.26 -14.91
CA ALA A 201 -14.03 -10.02 -14.90
C ALA A 201 -13.53 -8.97 -15.92
N ARG A 202 -12.33 -9.15 -16.50
CA ARG A 202 -11.77 -8.24 -17.50
C ARG A 202 -11.78 -8.89 -18.88
N LYS A 203 -12.21 -8.17 -19.92
CA LYS A 203 -12.27 -8.74 -21.28
C LYS A 203 -10.86 -9.16 -21.75
N PRO A 204 -10.60 -10.46 -21.99
CA PRO A 204 -9.23 -10.94 -22.23
C PRO A 204 -8.54 -10.34 -23.46
N GLY A 205 -9.29 -9.93 -24.49
CA GLY A 205 -8.72 -9.42 -25.75
C GLY A 205 -8.21 -7.97 -25.70
N GLU A 206 -8.87 -7.09 -24.94
CA GLU A 206 -8.51 -5.66 -24.89
C GLU A 206 -7.25 -5.44 -24.02
N ASN A 207 -7.14 -6.15 -22.88
CA ASN A 207 -5.99 -6.04 -21.99
C ASN A 207 -4.69 -6.67 -22.53
N ALA A 208 -4.81 -7.70 -23.39
CA ALA A 208 -3.65 -8.28 -24.06
C ALA A 208 -2.94 -7.24 -24.96
N THR A 209 -3.71 -6.38 -25.63
CA THR A 209 -3.16 -5.31 -26.47
C THR A 209 -2.40 -4.28 -25.63
N ILE A 210 -2.90 -3.94 -24.44
CA ILE A 210 -2.21 -3.04 -23.50
C ILE A 210 -0.87 -3.65 -23.07
N TYR A 211 -0.87 -4.93 -22.70
CA TYR A 211 0.35 -5.63 -22.32
C TYR A 211 1.40 -5.65 -23.43
N GLU A 212 0.99 -5.96 -24.67
CA GLU A 212 1.91 -5.97 -25.82
C GLU A 212 2.54 -4.61 -26.08
N ARG A 213 1.76 -3.52 -25.95
CA ARG A 213 2.27 -2.14 -26.11
C ARG A 213 3.27 -1.78 -25.02
N VAL A 214 2.94 -2.07 -23.76
CA VAL A 214 3.85 -1.86 -22.61
C VAL A 214 5.13 -2.66 -22.81
N ASN A 215 5.05 -3.93 -23.22
CA ASN A 215 6.21 -4.79 -23.43
C ASN A 215 7.09 -4.32 -24.61
N THR A 216 6.46 -3.83 -25.69
CA THR A 216 7.18 -3.23 -26.82
C THR A 216 7.98 -2.00 -26.36
N MET A 217 7.38 -1.15 -25.55
CA MET A 217 8.08 -0.01 -24.99
C MET A 217 9.19 -0.40 -24.01
N ALA A 218 8.94 -1.38 -23.14
CA ALA A 218 9.95 -1.90 -22.22
C ALA A 218 11.17 -2.43 -22.96
N THR A 219 10.95 -3.14 -24.09
CA THR A 219 12.02 -3.61 -24.98
C THR A 219 12.82 -2.44 -25.56
N ARG A 220 12.16 -1.36 -26.03
CA ARG A 220 12.86 -0.15 -26.52
C ARG A 220 13.69 0.54 -25.42
N LYS A 221 13.26 0.45 -24.17
CA LYS A 221 13.92 1.02 -22.98
C LYS A 221 14.96 0.08 -22.35
N GLU A 222 15.15 -1.11 -22.92
CA GLU A 222 16.06 -2.14 -22.39
C GLU A 222 15.75 -2.51 -20.92
N CYS A 223 14.47 -2.51 -20.55
CA CYS A 223 14.01 -2.90 -19.21
C CYS A 223 12.86 -3.92 -19.29
N THR A 224 12.49 -4.53 -18.16
CA THR A 224 11.31 -5.39 -18.11
C THR A 224 10.02 -4.56 -18.05
N ALA A 225 8.88 -5.15 -18.43
CA ALA A 225 7.57 -4.50 -18.30
C ALA A 225 7.28 -4.10 -16.83
N SER A 226 7.67 -4.93 -15.86
CA SER A 226 7.53 -4.62 -14.44
C SER A 226 8.40 -3.43 -14.00
N GLN A 227 9.64 -3.34 -14.51
CA GLN A 227 10.49 -2.17 -14.25
C GLN A 227 9.92 -0.90 -14.88
N LEU A 228 9.40 -0.99 -16.10
CA LEU A 228 8.80 0.15 -16.78
C LEU A 228 7.56 0.67 -16.02
N ALA A 229 6.70 -0.24 -15.57
CA ALA A 229 5.52 0.11 -14.81
C ALA A 229 5.87 0.68 -13.42
N LEU A 230 6.89 0.15 -12.74
CA LEU A 230 7.37 0.71 -11.46
C LEU A 230 8.01 2.09 -11.66
N ALA A 231 8.78 2.26 -12.74
CA ALA A 231 9.35 3.54 -13.12
C ALA A 231 8.25 4.58 -13.39
N TRP A 232 7.17 4.21 -14.07
CA TRP A 232 6.01 5.09 -14.28
C TRP A 232 5.45 5.59 -12.94
N VAL A 233 5.28 4.71 -11.94
CA VAL A 233 4.82 5.09 -10.60
C VAL A 233 5.80 6.07 -9.93
N HIS A 234 7.10 5.81 -10.00
CA HIS A 234 8.11 6.73 -9.47
C HIS A 234 8.06 8.12 -10.13
N HIS A 235 7.70 8.20 -11.41
CA HIS A 235 7.62 9.47 -12.15
C HIS A 235 6.36 10.29 -11.83
N GLN A 236 5.39 9.72 -11.09
CA GLN A 236 4.17 10.43 -10.71
C GLN A 236 4.41 11.60 -9.74
N GLY A 237 5.51 11.58 -8.99
CA GLY A 237 5.92 12.70 -8.13
C GLY A 237 6.93 12.33 -7.05
N ASN A 238 7.60 13.33 -6.48
CA ASN A 238 8.55 13.14 -5.37
C ASN A 238 7.84 12.77 -4.05
N ASP A 239 6.52 12.95 -4.00
CA ASP A 239 5.63 12.55 -2.93
C ASP A 239 5.21 11.07 -3.03
N VAL A 240 5.69 10.34 -4.05
CA VAL A 240 5.29 8.96 -4.32
C VAL A 240 6.37 7.97 -3.93
N CYS A 241 6.03 7.00 -3.08
CA CYS A 241 6.91 5.91 -2.68
C CYS A 241 6.23 4.56 -2.90
N PRO A 242 6.50 3.86 -4.02
CA PRO A 242 5.98 2.53 -4.25
C PRO A 242 6.68 1.51 -3.34
N ILE A 243 5.90 0.52 -2.85
CA ILE A 243 6.38 -0.58 -2.01
C ILE A 243 6.15 -1.93 -2.69
N PRO A 244 6.92 -2.27 -3.75
CA PRO A 244 6.82 -3.57 -4.41
C PRO A 244 7.19 -4.71 -3.46
N GLY A 245 6.27 -5.66 -3.28
CA GLY A 245 6.51 -6.90 -2.53
C GLY A 245 7.24 -7.95 -3.38
N THR A 246 8.13 -8.72 -2.76
CA THR A 246 8.72 -9.91 -3.38
C THR A 246 9.40 -10.82 -2.37
N THR A 247 9.32 -12.14 -2.61
CA THR A 247 10.02 -13.17 -1.82
C THR A 247 11.38 -13.58 -2.41
N LYS A 248 11.76 -13.03 -3.59
CA LYS A 248 12.98 -13.42 -4.32
C LYS A 248 13.97 -12.27 -4.41
N ILE A 249 15.22 -12.50 -4.03
CA ILE A 249 16.27 -11.46 -4.04
C ILE A 249 16.54 -10.93 -5.45
N GLU A 250 16.39 -11.76 -6.48
CA GLU A 250 16.55 -11.35 -7.88
C GLU A 250 15.47 -10.34 -8.28
N ASN A 251 14.24 -10.52 -7.80
CA ASN A 251 13.15 -9.59 -8.05
C ASN A 251 13.34 -8.30 -7.26
N LEU A 252 13.91 -8.35 -6.06
CA LEU A 252 14.30 -7.15 -5.33
C LEU A 252 15.32 -6.33 -6.12
N HIS A 253 16.36 -6.97 -6.66
CA HIS A 253 17.34 -6.28 -7.51
C HIS A 253 16.70 -5.68 -8.77
N LYS A 254 15.74 -6.38 -9.40
CA LYS A 254 14.98 -5.84 -10.54
C LYS A 254 14.15 -4.61 -10.14
N ASN A 255 13.49 -4.63 -8.98
CA ASN A 255 12.71 -3.51 -8.45
C ASN A 255 13.61 -2.29 -8.19
N ILE A 256 14.79 -2.49 -7.57
CA ILE A 256 15.77 -1.41 -7.35
C ILE A 256 16.24 -0.83 -8.68
N ALA A 257 16.52 -1.68 -9.68
CA ALA A 257 16.97 -1.25 -11.00
C ALA A 257 15.92 -0.39 -11.74
N ALA A 258 14.63 -0.47 -11.39
CA ALA A 258 13.59 0.40 -11.95
C ALA A 258 13.84 1.90 -11.67
N LEU A 259 14.55 2.23 -10.59
CA LEU A 259 14.93 3.62 -10.27
C LEU A 259 15.86 4.25 -11.33
N SER A 260 16.52 3.43 -12.14
CA SER A 260 17.42 3.89 -13.22
C SER A 260 16.68 4.10 -14.55
N VAL A 261 15.43 3.67 -14.66
CA VAL A 261 14.61 3.85 -15.87
C VAL A 261 14.05 5.27 -15.85
N THR A 262 14.54 6.14 -16.71
CA THR A 262 14.03 7.51 -16.88
C THR A 262 12.96 7.55 -17.97
N LEU A 263 11.83 8.21 -17.71
CA LEU A 263 10.75 8.40 -18.67
C LEU A 263 10.66 9.88 -19.07
N THR A 264 10.73 10.17 -20.37
CA THR A 264 10.48 11.54 -20.87
C THR A 264 8.99 11.89 -20.76
N PRO A 265 8.61 13.18 -20.81
CA PRO A 265 7.20 13.57 -20.84
C PRO A 265 6.41 12.91 -21.98
N GLU A 266 7.04 12.74 -23.16
CA GLU A 266 6.44 12.08 -24.32
C GLU A 266 6.24 10.58 -24.06
N GLU A 267 7.24 9.92 -23.46
CA GLU A 267 7.17 8.51 -23.08
C GLU A 267 6.11 8.25 -21.99
N MET A 268 5.99 9.15 -21.02
CA MET A 268 4.92 9.12 -20.02
C MET A 268 3.54 9.23 -20.68
N ALA A 269 3.36 10.23 -21.56
CA ALA A 269 2.10 10.39 -22.29
C ALA A 269 1.79 9.19 -23.19
N GLU A 270 2.80 8.61 -23.83
CA GLU A 270 2.65 7.38 -24.62
C GLU A 270 2.17 6.21 -23.75
N LEU A 271 2.82 5.95 -22.60
CA LEU A 271 2.42 4.90 -21.67
C LEU A 271 0.99 5.08 -21.16
N GLU A 272 0.66 6.29 -20.75
CA GLU A 272 -0.67 6.62 -20.22
C GLU A 272 -1.77 6.47 -21.28
N SER A 273 -1.45 6.68 -22.56
CA SER A 273 -2.39 6.46 -23.66
C SER A 273 -2.75 4.97 -23.86
N TYR A 274 -1.91 4.05 -23.39
CA TYR A 274 -2.18 2.61 -23.49
C TYR A 274 -3.22 2.14 -22.49
N ALA A 275 -3.36 2.85 -21.36
CA ALA A 275 -4.13 2.44 -20.21
C ALA A 275 -4.99 3.61 -19.69
N SER A 276 -5.70 4.28 -20.60
CA SER A 276 -6.68 5.29 -20.21
C SER A 276 -7.78 4.65 -19.35
N GLU A 277 -8.38 5.41 -18.43
CA GLU A 277 -9.41 4.91 -17.50
C GLU A 277 -10.58 4.22 -18.24
N ASP A 278 -10.91 4.70 -19.44
CA ASP A 278 -11.95 4.12 -20.31
C ASP A 278 -11.54 2.83 -21.04
N SER A 279 -10.23 2.54 -21.14
CA SER A 279 -9.70 1.40 -21.88
C SER A 279 -9.57 0.12 -21.05
N ILE A 280 -9.71 0.22 -19.73
CA ILE A 280 -9.54 -0.91 -18.82
C ILE A 280 -10.93 -1.42 -18.41
N THR A 281 -11.32 -2.53 -19.02
CA THR A 281 -12.64 -3.13 -18.79
C THR A 281 -12.60 -4.13 -17.63
N GLY A 282 -13.53 -4.01 -16.68
CA GLY A 282 -13.79 -4.95 -15.57
C GLY A 282 -13.57 -4.38 -14.17
N ASP A 283 -14.39 -4.81 -13.21
CA ASP A 283 -14.26 -4.40 -11.81
C ASP A 283 -13.01 -5.03 -11.16
N ARG A 284 -12.24 -4.22 -10.44
CA ARG A 284 -10.99 -4.59 -9.78
C ARG A 284 -11.23 -5.45 -8.54
N TYR A 285 -12.34 -5.21 -7.88
CA TYR A 285 -12.58 -5.65 -6.51
C TYR A 285 -13.77 -6.60 -6.39
N GLY A 286 -14.42 -6.96 -7.50
CA GLY A 286 -15.67 -7.71 -7.46
C GLY A 286 -16.68 -7.03 -6.54
N HIS A 287 -17.22 -7.75 -5.55
CA HIS A 287 -18.17 -7.22 -4.56
C HIS A 287 -17.51 -6.74 -3.24
N THR A 288 -16.18 -6.56 -3.19
CA THR A 288 -15.49 -6.23 -1.93
C THR A 288 -15.71 -4.76 -1.52
N LYS A 289 -16.05 -4.58 -0.23
CA LYS A 289 -16.53 -3.30 0.34
C LYS A 289 -15.46 -2.42 0.98
N TRP A 290 -14.19 -2.75 0.79
CA TRP A 290 -13.11 -2.20 1.63
C TRP A 290 -12.18 -1.26 0.88
N THR A 291 -12.69 -0.60 -0.15
CA THR A 291 -11.91 0.35 -0.96
C THR A 291 -12.10 1.78 -0.46
N SER A 292 -11.26 2.70 -0.93
CA SER A 292 -11.46 4.15 -0.68
C SER A 292 -12.87 4.65 -1.01
N LYS A 293 -13.56 4.05 -1.99
CA LYS A 293 -14.94 4.43 -2.40
C LYS A 293 -16.00 4.15 -1.34
N GLU A 294 -15.77 3.19 -0.45
CA GLU A 294 -16.75 2.75 0.55
C GLU A 294 -16.30 3.06 1.99
N SER A 295 -15.35 3.99 2.14
CA SER A 295 -14.66 4.27 3.41
C SER A 295 -15.06 5.60 4.08
N GLU A 296 -16.27 6.10 3.78
CA GLU A 296 -16.85 7.23 4.51
C GLU A 296 -17.20 6.82 5.95
N THR A 297 -16.97 7.73 6.90
CA THR A 297 -17.28 7.51 8.32
C THR A 297 -18.38 8.44 8.81
N PRO A 298 -19.17 8.06 9.83
CA PRO A 298 -20.22 8.90 10.38
C PRO A 298 -19.67 10.24 10.86
N ASP A 299 -20.49 11.30 10.79
CA ASP A 299 -20.11 12.60 11.35
C ASP A 299 -20.05 12.55 12.87
N LEU A 300 -18.97 13.07 13.45
CA LEU A 300 -18.73 13.09 14.89
C LEU A 300 -19.87 13.76 15.67
N SER A 301 -20.47 14.81 15.13
CA SER A 301 -21.56 15.56 15.77
C SER A 301 -22.86 14.76 15.92
N SER A 302 -23.04 13.73 15.10
CA SER A 302 -24.24 12.89 15.05
C SER A 302 -24.05 11.52 15.71
N TRP A 303 -22.80 11.17 16.02
CA TRP A 303 -22.43 9.88 16.55
C TRP A 303 -22.72 9.77 18.05
N ARG A 304 -23.40 8.69 18.46
CA ARG A 304 -23.83 8.48 19.86
C ARG A 304 -22.96 7.51 20.65
N GLY A 305 -21.77 7.17 20.15
CA GLY A 305 -20.89 6.19 20.75
C GLY A 305 -21.26 4.75 20.43
N VAL A 306 -20.34 3.84 20.74
CA VAL A 306 -20.56 2.39 20.87
C VAL A 306 -20.29 2.02 22.31
#